data_AF-A0A225VZT0-F1
#
_entry.id   AF-A0A225VZT0-F1
#
_cell.length_a   1.000
_cell.length_b   1.000
_cell.length_c   1.000
_cell.angle_alpha   90.00
_cell.angle_beta   90.00
_cell.angle_gamma   90.00
#
_symmetry.space_group_name_H-M   'P 1'
#
loop_
_entity.id
_entity.type
_entity.pdbx_description
1 polymer ?
#
loop_
_entity_poly.entity_id
_entity_poly.type
_entity_poly.pdbx_seq_one_letter_code
_entity_poly.pdbx_strand_id
1 'polypeptide(L)'
;MDSPKQKLVVSENINVNQRNNTLRSQVHCQGREDEDIPLMPTKFKLYQRKHICTHSWRERERGNGTHTVHKLRFLAKLAQGNGGQWSIRLARKDYRHNHAISTDVYRSYPGIRQVPGNSPLMPGIELLVKAQAGNSRIYDYIRDNSTHRVTMEDVQNLVNRIRNSGTHFYNHCCNVQMSNLFVLSV
;
A
#
# COMPACT_ATOMS: atom_id res chain seq x y z
N MET A 1 16.41 7.10 -18.03
CA MET A 1 16.63 6.52 -16.70
C MET A 1 15.31 6.62 -15.95
N ASP A 2 14.70 5.49 -15.59
CA ASP A 2 13.46 5.49 -14.79
C ASP A 2 13.75 6.02 -13.37
N SER A 3 12.88 6.87 -12.85
CA SER A 3 12.95 7.30 -11.45
C SER A 3 12.91 6.10 -10.49
N PRO A 4 13.72 6.11 -9.41
CA PRO A 4 13.69 5.06 -8.41
C PRO A 4 12.29 4.96 -7.80
N LYS A 5 11.75 3.73 -7.80
CA LYS A 5 10.45 3.43 -7.19
C LYS A 5 10.65 3.06 -5.73
N GLN A 6 9.69 3.41 -4.89
CA GLN A 6 9.66 2.97 -3.51
C GLN A 6 8.26 2.50 -3.08
N LYS A 7 8.24 1.47 -2.22
CA LYS A 7 7.05 1.10 -1.47
C LYS A 7 6.94 1.97 -0.22
N LEU A 8 5.82 2.68 -0.09
CA LEU A 8 5.47 3.44 1.11
C LEU A 8 4.44 2.69 1.94
N VAL A 9 4.39 3.00 3.23
CA VAL A 9 3.43 2.39 4.15
C VAL A 9 2.60 3.48 4.83
N VAL A 10 1.32 3.18 5.05
CA VAL A 10 0.43 4.02 5.85
C VAL A 10 0.67 3.71 7.32
N SER A 11 1.23 4.67 8.07
CA SER A 11 1.45 4.51 9.51
C SER A 11 0.23 4.88 10.34
N GLU A 12 -0.62 5.76 9.81
CA GLU A 12 -1.73 6.34 10.57
C GLU A 12 -2.84 6.78 9.61
N ASN A 13 -4.07 6.56 10.03
CA ASN A 13 -5.28 7.01 9.36
C ASN A 13 -6.10 7.85 10.34
N ILE A 14 -6.58 9.01 9.87
CA ILE A 14 -7.56 9.80 10.60
C ILE A 14 -8.84 9.81 9.79
N ASN A 15 -9.91 9.31 10.39
CA ASN A 15 -11.22 9.28 9.76
C ASN A 15 -11.92 10.65 9.85
N VAL A 16 -12.90 10.88 8.98
CA VAL A 16 -13.63 12.16 8.92
C VAL A 16 -14.34 12.45 10.23
N ASN A 17 -14.99 11.45 10.82
CA ASN A 17 -15.75 11.62 12.07
C ASN A 17 -14.85 12.04 13.22
N GLN A 18 -13.69 11.40 13.36
CA GLN A 18 -12.67 11.71 14.35
C GLN A 18 -12.17 13.15 14.19
N ARG A 19 -11.85 13.58 12.95
CA ARG A 19 -11.46 14.97 12.67
C ARG A 19 -12.57 15.95 13.03
N ASN A 20 -13.80 15.67 12.61
CA ASN A 20 -14.95 16.53 12.86
C ASN A 20 -15.25 16.63 14.37
N ASN A 21 -15.22 15.52 15.10
CA ASN A 21 -15.38 15.52 16.56
C ASN A 21 -14.26 16.30 17.24
N THR A 22 -13.00 16.13 16.79
CA THR A 22 -11.89 16.94 17.31
C THR A 22 -12.11 18.43 17.07
N LEU A 23 -12.64 18.83 15.90
CA LEU A 23 -12.97 20.23 15.62
C LEU A 23 -14.08 20.75 16.53
N ARG A 24 -15.17 20.00 16.71
CA ARG A 24 -16.26 20.38 17.63
C ARG A 24 -15.77 20.58 19.07
N SER A 25 -14.82 19.77 19.51
CA SER A 25 -14.23 19.89 20.85
C SER A 25 -13.26 21.06 21.02
N GLN A 26 -12.88 21.77 19.95
CA GLN A 26 -11.98 22.93 20.07
C GLN A 26 -12.71 24.10 20.71
N VAL A 27 -12.02 24.81 21.61
CA VAL A 27 -12.57 25.92 22.40
C VAL A 27 -13.29 26.96 21.54
N HIS A 28 -12.76 27.30 20.36
CA HIS A 28 -13.36 28.29 19.46
C HIS A 28 -14.57 27.78 18.67
N CYS A 29 -14.84 26.47 18.70
CA CYS A 29 -16.01 25.84 18.07
C CYS A 29 -17.08 25.44 19.10
N GLN A 30 -16.80 25.52 20.40
CA GLN A 30 -17.77 25.18 21.44
C GLN A 30 -18.96 26.14 21.40
N GLY A 31 -20.17 25.58 21.38
CA GLY A 31 -21.42 26.36 21.30
C GLY A 31 -21.72 26.95 19.91
N ARG A 32 -20.92 26.63 18.88
CA ARG A 32 -21.26 26.95 17.49
C ARG A 32 -22.07 25.81 16.88
N GLU A 33 -23.01 26.16 16.01
CA GLU A 33 -23.75 25.19 15.21
C GLU A 33 -22.82 24.50 14.19
N ASP A 34 -23.21 23.31 13.74
CA ASP A 34 -22.39 22.48 12.86
C ASP A 34 -22.13 23.17 11.50
N GLU A 35 -23.06 24.00 11.03
CA GLU A 35 -22.96 24.79 9.79
C GLU A 35 -21.85 25.85 9.85
N ASP A 36 -21.56 26.33 11.06
CA ASP A 36 -20.55 27.35 11.33
C ASP A 36 -19.14 26.77 11.52
N ILE A 37 -19.03 25.44 11.60
CA ILE A 37 -17.79 24.71 11.77
C ILE A 37 -17.38 24.12 10.41
N PRO A 38 -16.10 24.20 10.00
CA PRO A 38 -15.63 23.65 8.72
C PRO A 38 -15.51 22.12 8.75
N LEU A 39 -16.63 21.44 8.96
CA LEU A 39 -16.77 19.99 9.02
C LEU A 39 -16.59 19.37 7.63
N MET A 40 -15.94 18.21 7.57
CA MET A 40 -15.88 17.44 6.32
C MET A 40 -17.14 16.60 6.14
N PRO A 41 -17.64 16.42 4.91
CA PRO A 41 -18.73 15.49 4.64
C PRO A 41 -18.36 14.06 5.06
N THR A 42 -19.21 13.43 5.88
CA THR A 42 -18.99 12.08 6.44
C THR A 42 -18.90 11.00 5.37
N LYS A 43 -19.48 11.24 4.19
CA LYS A 43 -19.37 10.35 3.01
C LYS A 43 -17.92 10.01 2.64
N PHE A 44 -16.96 10.88 2.93
CA PHE A 44 -15.56 10.65 2.54
C PHE A 44 -14.83 9.62 3.41
N LYS A 45 -15.41 9.14 4.53
CA LYS A 45 -14.88 8.15 5.50
C LYS A 45 -13.49 8.47 6.08
N LEU A 46 -12.48 8.70 5.24
CA LEU A 46 -11.11 9.00 5.58
C LEU A 46 -10.75 10.46 5.26
N TYR A 47 -10.16 11.15 6.23
CA TYR A 47 -9.71 12.53 6.08
C TYR A 47 -8.20 12.61 5.76
N GLN A 48 -7.38 11.84 6.47
CA GLN A 48 -5.93 11.96 6.38
C GLN A 48 -5.26 10.58 6.44
N ARG A 49 -4.25 10.38 5.58
CA ARG A 49 -3.27 9.29 5.66
C ARG A 49 -1.89 9.84 5.94
N LYS A 50 -1.18 9.22 6.87
CA LYS A 50 0.25 9.46 7.07
C LYS A 50 1.04 8.37 6.38
N HIS A 51 1.84 8.76 5.40
CA HIS A 51 2.74 7.87 4.70
C HIS A 51 4.14 7.99 5.28
N ILE A 52 4.81 6.86 5.44
CA ILE A 52 6.20 6.76 5.87
C ILE A 52 6.96 5.78 4.98
N CYS A 53 8.28 5.80 5.04
CA CYS A 53 9.09 4.73 4.45
C CYS A 53 8.83 3.39 5.18
N THR A 54 8.92 2.27 4.45
CA THR A 54 8.89 0.90 4.99
C THR A 54 9.91 0.65 6.10
N HIS A 55 11.01 1.38 6.13
CA HIS A 55 12.04 1.27 7.17
C HIS A 55 11.77 2.23 8.36
N SER A 56 10.80 3.14 8.25
CA SER A 56 10.50 4.13 9.29
C SER A 56 9.56 3.63 10.39
N TRP A 57 9.23 2.34 10.42
CA TRP A 57 8.46 1.76 11.51
C TRP A 57 9.24 1.83 12.81
N ARG A 58 8.53 1.99 13.93
CA ARG A 58 9.15 1.81 15.25
C ARG A 58 9.53 0.34 15.38
N GLU A 59 10.82 0.06 15.58
CA GLU A 59 11.24 -1.25 16.04
C GLU A 59 10.74 -1.45 17.48
N ARG A 60 10.34 -2.69 17.83
CA ARG A 60 9.90 -3.00 19.20
C ARG A 60 11.04 -2.68 20.16
N GLU A 61 10.71 -2.21 21.37
CA GLU A 61 11.64 -1.79 22.42
C GLU A 61 12.67 -2.88 22.75
N ARG A 62 13.83 -2.87 22.07
CA ARG A 62 15.01 -3.68 22.41
C ARG A 62 16.30 -2.92 22.07
N GLY A 63 16.54 -1.78 22.72
CA GLY A 63 17.86 -1.15 22.73
C GLY A 63 17.89 0.31 23.18
N ASN A 64 18.87 0.66 24.03
CA ASN A 64 19.17 2.01 24.53
C ASN A 64 20.01 2.86 23.54
N GLY A 65 19.96 2.56 22.23
CA GLY A 65 20.82 3.17 21.21
C GLY A 65 20.16 4.36 20.51
N THR A 66 20.92 5.44 20.31
CA THR A 66 20.51 6.66 19.59
C THR A 66 19.95 6.31 18.21
N HIS A 67 18.65 6.57 18.02
CA HIS A 67 17.90 6.11 16.85
C HIS A 67 18.24 6.87 15.56
N THR A 68 18.52 6.15 14.47
CA THR A 68 18.41 6.69 13.11
C THR A 68 16.95 6.71 12.66
N VAL A 69 16.25 7.81 12.87
CA VAL A 69 14.91 8.01 12.28
C VAL A 69 15.03 7.97 10.76
N HIS A 70 14.40 6.99 10.11
CA HIS A 70 14.35 6.91 8.64
C HIS A 70 13.39 7.98 8.11
N LYS A 71 13.89 8.99 7.38
CA LYS A 71 13.23 10.31 7.26
C LYS A 71 12.36 10.54 6.02
N LEU A 72 11.58 9.58 5.53
CA LEU A 72 10.46 9.93 4.64
C LEU A 72 9.14 9.92 5.40
N ARG A 73 8.43 11.04 5.35
CA ARG A 73 7.05 11.16 5.82
C ARG A 73 6.29 12.25 5.09
N PHE A 74 5.01 12.02 4.85
CA PHE A 74 4.08 13.09 4.47
C PHE A 74 2.66 12.74 4.88
N LEU A 75 1.80 13.75 4.91
CA LEU A 75 0.37 13.62 5.13
C LEU A 75 -0.37 13.84 3.82
N ALA A 76 -1.18 12.87 3.40
CA ALA A 76 -2.17 13.04 2.34
C ALA A 76 -3.51 13.39 3.00
N LYS A 77 -4.01 14.60 2.78
CA LYS A 77 -5.24 15.12 3.39
C LYS A 77 -6.30 15.40 2.35
N LEU A 78 -7.54 15.07 2.66
CA LEU A 78 -8.69 15.56 1.90
C LEU A 78 -8.80 17.08 2.06
N ALA A 79 -8.99 17.78 0.96
CA ALA A 79 -9.17 19.22 0.92
C ALA A 79 -10.18 19.62 -0.16
N GLN A 80 -10.93 20.68 0.09
CA GLN A 80 -11.80 21.30 -0.90
C GLN A 80 -11.04 22.42 -1.63
N GLY A 81 -11.06 22.38 -2.96
CA GLY A 81 -10.54 23.41 -3.85
C GLY A 81 -11.53 24.55 -4.05
N ASN A 82 -11.06 25.62 -4.70
CA ASN A 82 -11.92 26.71 -5.13
C ASN A 82 -12.88 26.16 -6.20
N GLY A 83 -14.19 26.32 -6.00
CA GLY A 83 -15.23 25.70 -6.83
C GLY A 83 -15.82 24.39 -6.28
N GLY A 84 -15.50 24.03 -5.03
CA GLY A 84 -16.16 22.93 -4.33
C GLY A 84 -15.64 21.53 -4.67
N GLN A 85 -14.68 21.41 -5.60
CA GLN A 85 -14.06 20.14 -5.98
C GLN A 85 -13.19 19.59 -4.85
N TRP A 86 -13.30 18.29 -4.58
CA TRP A 86 -12.51 17.60 -3.56
C TRP A 86 -11.21 17.03 -4.15
N SER A 87 -10.11 17.21 -3.43
CA SER A 87 -8.78 16.77 -3.85
C SER A 87 -7.95 16.26 -2.66
N ILE A 88 -6.87 15.54 -2.96
CA ILE A 88 -5.87 15.15 -1.95
C ILE A 88 -4.73 16.17 -1.98
N ARG A 89 -4.50 16.86 -0.86
CA ARG A 89 -3.36 17.76 -0.68
C ARG A 89 -2.30 17.11 0.19
N LEU A 90 -1.06 17.18 -0.28
CA LEU A 90 0.10 16.71 0.47
C LEU A 90 0.60 17.80 1.43
N ALA A 91 0.79 17.45 2.70
CA ALA A 91 1.26 18.36 3.76
C ALA A 91 2.38 17.70 4.59
N ARG A 92 3.15 18.53 5.34
CA ARG A 92 4.25 18.10 6.22
C ARG A 92 5.22 17.11 5.53
N LYS A 93 5.70 17.50 4.35
CA LYS A 93 6.52 16.67 3.45
C LYS A 93 7.98 16.66 3.92
N ASP A 94 8.53 15.48 4.16
CA ASP A 94 9.97 15.22 4.25
C ASP A 94 10.24 13.99 3.36
N TYR A 95 11.01 14.17 2.29
CA TYR A 95 11.28 13.14 1.30
C TYR A 95 12.71 12.58 1.42
N ARG A 96 13.42 12.87 2.51
CA ARG A 96 14.81 12.43 2.66
C ARG A 96 14.88 10.97 3.05
N HIS A 97 15.83 10.24 2.51
CA HIS A 97 16.10 8.87 2.94
C HIS A 97 17.49 8.81 3.55
N ASN A 98 17.61 8.02 4.62
CA ASN A 98 18.88 7.65 5.24
C ASN A 98 19.32 6.22 4.83
N HIS A 99 18.65 5.64 3.83
CA HIS A 99 19.00 4.37 3.21
C HIS A 99 18.86 4.52 1.69
N ALA A 100 19.54 3.67 0.93
CA ALA A 100 19.41 3.67 -0.52
C ALA A 100 17.98 3.35 -0.95
N ILE A 101 17.45 4.11 -1.90
CA ILE A 101 16.24 3.77 -2.64
C ILE A 101 16.71 3.22 -3.98
N SER A 102 16.33 2.00 -4.30
CA SER A 102 16.63 1.43 -5.61
C SER A 102 15.43 0.65 -6.15
N THR A 103 15.35 0.60 -7.48
CA THR A 103 14.37 -0.22 -8.19
C THR A 103 14.51 -1.69 -7.82
N ASP A 104 15.72 -2.16 -7.51
CA ASP A 104 15.96 -3.54 -7.07
C ASP A 104 15.36 -3.82 -5.69
N VAL A 105 15.53 -2.91 -4.73
CA VAL A 105 14.88 -3.00 -3.41
C VAL A 105 13.36 -2.93 -3.55
N TYR A 106 12.84 -2.07 -4.43
CA TYR A 106 11.40 -2.03 -4.70
C TYR A 106 10.86 -3.34 -5.28
N ARG A 107 11.58 -3.93 -6.23
CA ARG A 107 11.19 -5.19 -6.88
C ARG A 107 11.38 -6.42 -6.00
N SER A 108 12.04 -6.31 -4.84
CA SER A 108 12.21 -7.44 -3.91
C SER A 108 11.05 -7.61 -2.91
N TYR A 109 10.17 -6.61 -2.78
CA TYR A 109 9.02 -6.71 -1.87
C TYR A 109 8.04 -7.79 -2.35
N PRO A 110 7.57 -8.71 -1.47
CA PRO A 110 6.68 -9.82 -1.84
C PRO A 110 5.45 -9.39 -2.67
N GLY A 111 4.72 -8.37 -2.21
CA GLY A 111 3.55 -7.86 -2.92
C GLY A 111 3.83 -7.14 -4.25
N ILE A 112 5.10 -6.92 -4.61
CA ILE A 112 5.52 -6.38 -5.92
C ILE A 112 6.07 -7.49 -6.81
N ARG A 113 6.87 -8.39 -6.23
CA ARG A 113 7.60 -9.41 -6.98
C ARG A 113 6.73 -10.58 -7.41
N GLN A 114 5.66 -10.87 -6.66
CA GLN A 114 4.70 -11.95 -6.94
C GLN A 114 3.80 -11.62 -8.13
N VAL A 115 3.29 -12.67 -8.79
CA VAL A 115 2.31 -12.55 -9.86
C VAL A 115 0.92 -12.25 -9.27
N PRO A 116 0.29 -11.12 -9.63
CA PRO A 116 -1.08 -10.79 -9.20
C PRO A 116 -2.09 -11.82 -9.72
N GLY A 117 -3.16 -12.07 -8.96
CA GLY A 117 -4.20 -13.04 -9.35
C GLY A 117 -5.00 -12.65 -10.60
N ASN A 118 -4.96 -11.38 -11.01
CA ASN A 118 -5.55 -10.86 -12.24
C ASN A 118 -4.51 -10.66 -13.36
N SER A 119 -3.31 -11.24 -13.22
CA SER A 119 -2.26 -11.14 -14.23
C SER A 119 -2.65 -11.86 -15.52
N PRO A 120 -2.31 -11.32 -16.71
CA PRO A 120 -2.50 -12.03 -17.98
C PRO A 120 -1.68 -13.33 -18.08
N LEU A 121 -0.71 -13.55 -17.18
CA LEU A 121 0.04 -14.80 -17.10
C LEU A 121 -0.74 -15.95 -16.46
N MET A 122 -1.77 -15.64 -15.66
CA MET A 122 -2.48 -16.63 -14.86
C MET A 122 -3.04 -17.80 -15.67
N PRO A 123 -3.69 -17.60 -16.85
CA PRO A 123 -4.17 -18.71 -17.65
C PRO A 123 -3.06 -19.70 -18.08
N GLY A 124 -1.88 -19.19 -18.45
CA GLY A 124 -0.74 -20.03 -18.81
C GLY A 124 -0.14 -20.76 -17.61
N ILE A 125 -0.08 -20.09 -16.45
CA ILE A 125 0.38 -20.71 -15.19
C ILE A 125 -0.58 -21.81 -14.75
N GLU A 126 -1.88 -21.56 -14.78
CA GLU A 126 -2.92 -22.53 -14.45
C GLU A 126 -2.85 -23.76 -15.36
N LEU A 127 -2.63 -23.55 -16.66
CA LEU A 127 -2.42 -24.64 -17.62
C LEU A 127 -1.18 -25.48 -17.26
N LEU A 128 -0.05 -24.84 -16.93
CA LEU A 128 1.17 -25.54 -16.51
C LEU A 128 0.95 -26.33 -15.21
N VAL A 129 0.23 -25.76 -14.24
CA VAL A 129 -0.13 -26.46 -13.00
C VAL A 129 -1.03 -27.66 -13.27
N LYS A 130 -2.04 -27.50 -14.15
CA LYS A 130 -2.95 -28.58 -14.56
C LYS A 130 -2.22 -29.70 -15.30
N ALA A 131 -1.22 -29.36 -16.10
CA ALA A 131 -0.33 -30.30 -16.77
C ALA A 131 0.74 -30.91 -15.84
N GLN A 132 0.69 -30.61 -14.53
CA GLN A 132 1.66 -31.07 -13.53
C GLN A 132 3.11 -30.71 -13.87
N ALA A 133 3.32 -29.57 -14.53
CA ALA A 133 4.66 -29.07 -14.80
C ALA A 133 5.43 -28.83 -13.48
N GLY A 134 6.73 -29.10 -13.49
CA GLY A 134 7.60 -28.83 -12.35
C GLY A 134 7.69 -27.32 -12.04
N ASN A 135 7.92 -26.98 -10.78
CA ASN A 135 8.00 -25.60 -10.32
C ASN A 135 9.07 -24.78 -11.06
N SER A 136 10.18 -25.39 -11.48
CA SER A 136 11.21 -24.73 -12.29
C SER A 136 10.66 -24.23 -13.63
N ARG A 137 9.84 -25.05 -14.31
CA ARG A 137 9.25 -24.68 -15.60
C ARG A 137 8.23 -23.55 -15.47
N ILE A 138 7.50 -23.51 -14.35
CA ILE A 138 6.58 -22.40 -14.03
C ILE A 138 7.38 -21.13 -13.69
N TYR A 139 8.49 -21.27 -12.96
CA TYR A 139 9.41 -20.18 -12.64
C TYR A 139 9.98 -19.55 -13.92
N ASP A 140 10.51 -20.36 -14.83
CA ASP A 140 11.07 -19.90 -16.11
C ASP A 140 9.99 -19.21 -16.94
N TYR A 141 8.79 -19.82 -17.06
CA TYR A 141 7.67 -19.20 -17.76
C TYR A 141 7.33 -17.79 -17.23
N ILE A 142 7.29 -17.60 -15.90
CA ILE A 142 6.99 -16.28 -15.32
C ILE A 142 8.09 -15.28 -15.67
N ARG A 143 9.36 -15.68 -15.60
CA ARG A 143 10.50 -14.79 -15.87
C ARG A 143 10.64 -14.43 -17.34
N ASP A 144 10.36 -15.38 -18.24
CA ASP A 144 10.48 -15.17 -19.68
C ASP A 144 9.34 -14.30 -20.22
N ASN A 145 8.19 -14.30 -19.55
CA ASN A 145 6.99 -13.61 -20.02
C ASN A 145 6.63 -12.37 -19.19
N SER A 146 7.46 -11.95 -18.21
CA SER A 146 7.15 -10.80 -17.37
C SER A 146 8.35 -10.16 -16.69
N THR A 147 8.14 -8.97 -16.12
CA THR A 147 9.14 -8.30 -15.27
C THR A 147 9.11 -8.73 -13.81
N HIS A 148 8.33 -9.76 -13.45
CA HIS A 148 8.22 -10.24 -12.07
C HIS A 148 9.53 -10.88 -11.61
N ARG A 149 9.94 -10.58 -10.37
CA ARG A 149 11.12 -11.16 -9.73
C ARG A 149 10.72 -12.21 -8.70
N VAL A 150 9.92 -13.19 -9.15
CA VAL A 150 9.48 -14.29 -8.30
C VAL A 150 10.65 -15.09 -7.76
N THR A 151 10.51 -15.62 -6.56
CA THR A 151 11.38 -16.68 -6.02
C THR A 151 10.75 -18.05 -6.23
N MET A 152 11.53 -19.12 -6.05
CA MET A 152 10.96 -20.49 -6.07
C MET A 152 9.89 -20.70 -5.00
N GLU A 153 10.04 -20.05 -3.83
CA GLU A 153 9.03 -20.04 -2.77
C GLU A 153 7.73 -19.34 -3.22
N ASP A 154 7.83 -18.21 -3.93
CA ASP A 154 6.65 -17.53 -4.49
C ASP A 154 5.92 -18.44 -5.48
N VAL A 155 6.66 -19.19 -6.32
CA VAL A 155 6.08 -20.16 -7.26
C VAL A 155 5.40 -21.30 -6.51
N GLN A 156 6.05 -21.88 -5.50
CA GLN A 156 5.45 -22.95 -4.71
C GLN A 156 4.16 -22.49 -4.00
N ASN A 157 4.16 -21.29 -3.43
CA ASN A 157 2.98 -20.68 -2.83
C ASN A 157 1.87 -20.43 -3.86
N LEU A 158 2.22 -19.98 -5.06
CA LEU A 158 1.27 -19.77 -6.16
C LEU A 158 0.63 -21.09 -6.60
N VAL A 159 1.43 -22.14 -6.80
CA VAL A 159 0.97 -23.49 -7.17
C VAL A 159 0.05 -24.06 -6.10
N ASN A 160 0.44 -23.96 -4.82
CA ASN A 160 -0.38 -24.39 -3.69
C ASN A 160 -1.71 -23.64 -3.67
N ARG A 161 -1.69 -22.32 -3.89
CA ARG A 161 -2.91 -21.50 -3.97
C ARG A 161 -3.82 -21.96 -5.10
N ILE A 162 -3.30 -22.21 -6.31
CA ILE A 162 -4.09 -22.67 -7.46
C ILE A 162 -4.71 -24.04 -7.17
N ARG A 163 -3.93 -24.99 -6.63
CA ARG A 163 -4.40 -26.33 -6.28
C ARG A 163 -5.50 -26.30 -5.21
N ASN A 164 -5.32 -25.46 -4.20
CA ASN A 164 -6.30 -25.28 -3.12
C ASN A 164 -7.53 -24.45 -3.57
N SER A 165 -7.40 -23.66 -4.63
CA SER A 165 -8.55 -22.96 -5.23
C SER A 165 -9.38 -23.91 -6.12
N GLY A 166 -8.77 -24.97 -6.64
CA GLY A 166 -9.45 -26.02 -7.40
C GLY A 166 -10.39 -26.91 -6.57
N THR A 167 -10.34 -26.84 -5.24
CA THR A 167 -11.25 -27.56 -4.32
C THR A 167 -12.42 -26.72 -3.81
N HIS A 168 -12.47 -25.43 -4.13
CA HIS A 168 -13.59 -24.54 -3.83
C HIS A 168 -13.85 -23.62 -5.03
N PHE A 169 -14.59 -24.14 -6.02
CA PHE A 169 -15.34 -23.26 -6.90
C PHE A 169 -16.42 -22.56 -6.05
N TYR A 170 -16.41 -21.22 -6.12
CA TYR A 170 -17.21 -20.24 -5.39
C TYR A 170 -16.61 -19.67 -4.10
N ASN A 171 -16.37 -18.36 -4.21
CA ASN A 171 -16.33 -17.36 -3.14
C ASN A 171 -15.12 -17.38 -2.22
N HIS A 172 -14.03 -16.80 -2.71
CA HIS A 172 -13.44 -15.70 -1.95
C HIS A 172 -12.90 -14.63 -2.89
N CYS A 173 -13.76 -13.64 -3.18
CA CYS A 173 -13.33 -12.25 -3.19
C CYS A 173 -12.74 -11.92 -1.81
N CYS A 174 -11.52 -12.39 -1.53
CA CYS A 174 -10.67 -11.75 -0.54
C CYS A 174 -10.07 -10.52 -1.21
N ASN A 175 -10.97 -9.56 -1.45
CA ASN A 175 -10.66 -8.16 -1.58
C ASN A 175 -10.14 -7.72 -0.21
N VAL A 176 -8.92 -8.14 0.16
CA VAL A 176 -8.15 -7.26 1.03
C VAL A 176 -7.91 -6.05 0.16
N GLN A 177 -8.76 -5.06 0.39
CA GLN A 177 -8.66 -3.71 -0.10
C GLN A 177 -7.33 -3.12 0.40
N MET A 178 -6.22 -3.59 -0.13
CA MET A 178 -4.88 -3.02 0.00
C MET A 178 -4.59 -2.14 -1.20
N SER A 179 -5.55 -1.30 -1.59
CA SER A 179 -5.23 -0.01 -2.19
C SER A 179 -4.69 0.93 -1.10
N ASN A 180 -3.61 0.49 -0.44
CA ASN A 180 -2.76 1.29 0.45
C ASN A 180 -1.34 1.44 -0.12
N LEU A 181 -1.07 0.87 -1.31
CA LEU A 181 0.16 1.16 -2.04
C LEU A 181 0.04 2.54 -2.69
N PHE A 182 0.84 3.47 -2.18
CA PHE A 182 1.20 4.67 -2.92
C PHE A 182 2.61 4.43 -3.46
N VAL A 183 2.73 4.35 -4.79
CA VAL A 183 4.04 4.31 -5.46
C VAL A 183 4.38 5.75 -5.80
N LEU A 184 5.43 6.27 -5.18
CA LEU A 184 5.98 7.57 -5.53
C LEU A 184 7.21 7.31 -6.41
N SER A 185 7.26 7.96 -7.57
CA SER A 185 8.50 8.16 -8.31
C SER A 185 9.19 9.37 -7.68
N VAL A 186 10.40 9.18 -7.13
CA VAL A 186 11.22 10.26 -6.57
C VAL A 186 12.17 10.78 -7.63
#